data_AF-A0A2E7J5R9-F1
#
_entry.id   AF-A0A2E7J5R9-F1
#
_cell.length_a   1.000
_cell.length_b   1.000
_cell.length_c   1.000
_cell.angle_alpha   90.00
_cell.angle_beta   90.00
_cell.angle_gamma   90.00
#
_symmetry.space_group_name_H-M   'P 1'
#
loop_
_entity.id
_entity.type
_entity.pdbx_description
1 polymer ?
#
loop_
_entity_poly.entity_id
_entity_poly.type
_entity_poly.pdbx_seq_one_letter_code
_entity_poly.pdbx_strand_id
1 'polypeptide(L)' 'MRPPETIEEELEIISQALNAGIDPFPPKREPSRWAKTALGWFMIVMMVSWVSQLLYRYID' A
#
# COMPACT_ATOMS: atom_id res chain seq x y z
N MET A 1 0.97 -14.10 -6.82
CA MET A 1 -0.21 -14.93 -7.13
C MET A 1 -0.77 -14.44 -8.45
N ARG A 2 -1.08 -15.34 -9.39
CA ARG A 2 -1.77 -14.95 -10.63
C ARG A 2 -3.23 -14.68 -10.30
N PRO A 3 -3.88 -13.69 -10.92
CA PRO A 3 -5.33 -13.56 -10.82
C PRO A 3 -5.98 -14.82 -11.43
N PRO A 4 -7.11 -15.29 -10.87
CA PRO A 4 -7.88 -16.35 -11.48
C PRO A 4 -8.40 -15.90 -12.85
N GLU A 5 -8.41 -16.81 -13.82
CA GLU A 5 -8.82 -16.49 -15.19
C GLU A 5 -10.23 -17.01 -15.53
N THR A 6 -10.78 -17.90 -14.71
CA THR A 6 -12.11 -18.47 -14.87
C THR A 6 -12.98 -18.27 -13.63
N ILE A 7 -14.30 -18.34 -13.84
CA ILE A 7 -15.29 -18.18 -12.76
C ILE A 7 -15.19 -19.36 -11.79
N GLU A 8 -14.92 -20.56 -12.29
CA GLU A 8 -14.77 -21.77 -11.50
C GLU A 8 -13.58 -21.65 -10.53
N GLU A 9 -12.46 -21.09 -10.98
CA GLU A 9 -11.29 -20.82 -10.15
C GLU A 9 -11.58 -19.76 -9.07
N GLU A 10 -12.26 -18.67 -9.43
CA GLU A 10 -12.69 -17.64 -8.45
C GLU A 10 -13.62 -18.24 -7.38
N LEU A 11 -14.58 -19.07 -7.80
CA LEU A 11 -15.56 -19.67 -6.91
C LEU A 11 -14.91 -20.67 -5.95
N GLU A 12 -13.91 -21.43 -6.42
CA GLU A 12 -13.14 -22.33 -5.57
C GLU A 12 -12.43 -21.56 -4.45
N ILE A 13 -11.78 -20.44 -4.77
CA ILE A 13 -11.11 -19.56 -3.79
C ILE A 13 -12.11 -19.00 -2.78
N ILE A 14 -13.28 -18.53 -3.23
CA ILE A 14 -14.34 -18.01 -2.36
C ILE A 14 -14.86 -19.10 -1.42
N SER A 15 -15.08 -20.32 -1.93
CA SER A 15 -15.53 -21.46 -1.13
C SER A 15 -14.51 -21.87 -0.07
N GLN A 16 -13.21 -21.84 -0.41
CA GLN A 16 -12.12 -22.09 0.53
C GLN A 16 -12.08 -21.04 1.64
N ALA A 17 -12.27 -19.76 1.29
CA ALA A 17 -12.34 -18.68 2.27
C ALA A 17 -13.53 -18.86 3.23
N LEU A 18 -14.72 -19.17 2.69
CA LEU A 18 -15.93 -19.46 3.49
C LEU A 18 -15.71 -20.65 4.43
N ASN A 19 -15.14 -21.75 3.95
CA ASN A 19 -14.82 -22.93 4.77
C ASN A 19 -13.78 -22.62 5.86
N ALA A 20 -12.86 -21.68 5.60
CA ALA A 20 -11.91 -21.18 6.58
C ALA A 20 -12.52 -20.15 7.56
N GLY A 21 -13.80 -19.80 7.40
CA GLY A 21 -14.48 -18.77 8.20
C GLY A 21 -14.02 -17.34 7.89
N ILE A 22 -13.38 -17.11 6.74
CA ILE A 22 -12.91 -15.80 6.29
C ILE A 22 -14.00 -15.19 5.38
N ASP A 23 -14.31 -13.92 5.61
CA ASP A 23 -15.22 -13.16 4.74
C ASP A 23 -14.61 -12.99 3.34
N PRO A 24 -15.24 -13.55 2.28
CA PRO A 24 -14.75 -13.40 0.91
C PRO A 24 -14.94 -11.97 0.36
N PHE A 25 -15.76 -11.14 0.99
CA PHE A 25 -16.06 -9.77 0.56
C PHE A 25 -15.80 -8.76 1.67
N PRO A 26 -14.53 -8.63 2.12
CA PRO A 26 -14.20 -7.74 3.22
C PRO A 26 -14.61 -6.29 2.90
N PRO A 27 -15.08 -5.53 3.89
CA PRO A 27 -15.42 -4.13 3.68
C PRO A 27 -14.18 -3.34 3.23
N LYS A 28 -14.42 -2.28 2.45
CA LYS A 28 -13.34 -1.36 2.04
C LYS A 28 -12.65 -0.83 3.29
N ARG A 29 -11.32 -0.98 3.36
CA ARG A 29 -10.54 -0.48 4.49
C ARG A 29 -10.70 1.03 4.59
N GLU A 30 -10.93 1.52 5.79
CA GLU A 30 -10.94 2.95 6.04
C GLU A 30 -9.58 3.56 5.69
N PRO A 31 -9.54 4.77 5.13
CA PRO A 31 -8.28 5.44 4.86
C PRO A 31 -7.51 5.62 6.17
N SER A 32 -6.35 4.99 6.27
CA SER A 32 -5.50 5.10 7.46
C SER A 32 -5.07 6.55 7.66
N ARG A 33 -5.41 7.13 8.83
CA ARG A 33 -5.01 8.48 9.21
C ARG A 33 -3.48 8.61 9.24
N TRP A 34 -2.81 7.56 9.70
CA TRP A 34 -1.34 7.49 9.76
C TRP A 34 -0.68 7.44 8.39
N ALA A 35 -1.30 6.79 7.40
CA ALA A 35 -0.73 6.68 6.06
C ALA A 35 -0.56 8.06 5.40
N LYS A 36 -1.53 8.96 5.58
CA LYS A 36 -1.45 10.34 5.06
C LYS A 36 -0.30 11.11 5.72
N THR A 37 -0.19 11.01 7.04
CA THR A 37 0.88 11.69 7.80
C THR A 37 2.26 11.16 7.44
N ALA A 38 2.41 9.84 7.34
CA ALA A 38 3.66 9.19 6.98
C ALA A 38 4.12 9.62 5.58
N LEU A 39 3.20 9.69 4.61
CA LEU A 39 3.50 10.15 3.26
C LEU A 39 3.98 11.61 3.23
N GLY A 40 3.31 12.49 3.97
CA GLY A 40 3.73 13.89 4.09
C GLY A 40 5.12 14.04 4.71
N TRP A 41 5.40 13.32 5.80
CA TRP A 41 6.72 13.32 6.44
C TRP A 41 7.81 12.79 5.51
N PHE A 42 7.53 11.70 4.80
CA PHE A 42 8.44 11.13 3.80
C PHE A 42 8.84 12.16 2.74
N MET A 43 7.87 12.91 2.20
CA MET A 43 8.15 13.96 1.23
C MET A 43 9.03 15.07 1.82
N ILE A 44 8.77 15.50 3.05
CA ILE A 44 9.57 16.53 3.73
C ILE A 44 11.03 16.07 3.87
N VAL A 45 11.26 14.85 4.36
CA VAL A 45 12.61 14.30 4.53
C VAL A 45 13.34 14.24 3.19
N MET A 46 12.68 13.79 2.12
CA MET A 46 13.25 13.75 0.78
C MET A 46 13.62 15.15 0.27
N MET A 47 12.75 16.14 0.45
CA MET A 47 13.01 17.52 0.04
C MET A 47 14.18 18.13 0.82
N VAL A 48 14.22 17.97 2.15
CA VAL A 48 15.31 18.50 2.99
C VAL A 48 16.63 17.80 2.64
N SER A 49 16.61 16.50 2.40
CA SER A 49 17.79 15.73 1.99
C SER A 49 18.34 16.25 0.67
N TRP A 50 17.47 16.50 -0.30
CA TRP A 50 17.87 17.00 -1.61
C TRP A 50 18.37 18.45 -1.56
N VAL A 51 17.68 19.34 -0.83
CA VAL A 51 18.12 20.73 -0.61
C VAL A 51 19.47 20.76 0.11
N SER A 52 19.67 19.91 1.12
CA SER A 52 20.96 19.81 1.82
C SER A 52 22.07 19.42 0.85
N GLN A 53 21.88 18.40 0.00
CA GLN A 53 22.86 18.02 -1.02
C GLN A 53 23.16 19.15 -2.01
N LEU A 54 22.14 19.92 -2.41
CA LEU A 54 22.32 21.06 -3.29
C LEU A 54 23.22 22.12 -2.63
N LEU A 55 22.91 22.50 -1.38
CA LEU A 55 23.68 23.50 -0.64
C LEU A 55 25.14 23.10 -0.43
N TYR A 56 25.40 21.83 -0.11
CA TYR A 56 26.77 21.33 0.03
C TYR A 56 27.60 21.51 -1.24
N ARG A 57 27.02 21.24 -2.42
CA ARG A 57 27.71 21.44 -3.72
C ARG A 57 28.05 22.88 -4.05
N TYR A 58 27.42 23.86 -3.40
CA TYR A 58 27.69 25.29 -3.64
C TYR A 58 28.72 25.87 -2.67
N ILE A 59 28.98 25.18 -1.56
CA ILE A 59 29.93 25.61 -0.52
C ILE A 59 31.33 25.01 -0.77
N ASP A 60 31.39 23.82 -1.37
CA ASP A 60 32.61 23.22 -1.93
C ASP A 60 32.99 23.86 -3.29
#